data_AF-A0A1J4ZV21-F1
#
_entry.id   AF-A0A1J4ZV21-F1
#
_cell.length_a   1.000
_cell.length_b   1.000
_cell.length_c   1.000
_cell.angle_alpha   90.00
_cell.angle_beta   90.00
_cell.angle_gamma   90.00
#
_symmetry.space_group_name_H-M   'P 1'
#
loop_
_entity.id
_entity.type
_entity.pdbx_description
1 polymer ?
#
loop_
_entity_poly.entity_id
_entity_poly.type
_entity_poly.pdbx_seq_one_letter_code
_entity_poly.pdbx_strand_id
1 'polypeptide(L)' 'MDQSEALELVRRLLKAEDEAELMKLVGLYLPAIDGTFFGVTAAAAQQLEREGKPTVAEALRRLTDRMLRMKTLI' A
#
# COMPACT_ATOMS: atom_id res chain seq x y z
N MET A 1 -3.05 13.26 3.25
CA MET A 1 -3.51 12.64 1.98
C MET A 1 -4.99 12.31 2.10
N ASP A 2 -5.75 12.55 1.03
CA ASP A 2 -7.18 12.22 0.94
C ASP A 2 -7.44 10.77 0.49
N GLN A 3 -8.68 10.29 0.63
CA GLN A 3 -9.06 8.91 0.30
C GLN A 3 -8.83 8.57 -1.19
N SER A 4 -9.06 9.53 -2.09
CA SER A 4 -8.86 9.34 -3.54
C SER A 4 -7.38 9.18 -3.90
N GLU A 5 -6.51 10.00 -3.29
CA GLU A 5 -5.05 9.88 -3.47
C GLU A 5 -4.54 8.54 -2.91
N ALA A 6 -5.06 8.11 -1.76
CA ALA A 6 -4.73 6.82 -1.17
C ALA A 6 -5.04 5.67 -2.12
N LEU A 7 -6.23 5.70 -2.72
CA LEU A 7 -6.69 4.67 -3.63
C LEU A 7 -5.85 4.64 -4.91
N GLU A 8 -5.48 5.80 -5.42
CA GLU A 8 -4.60 5.89 -6.59
C GLU A 8 -3.21 5.33 -6.27
N LEU A 9 -2.65 5.66 -5.10
CA LEU A 9 -1.36 5.13 -4.66
C LEU A 9 -1.39 3.60 -4.53
N VAL A 10 -2.42 3.04 -3.88
CA VAL A 10 -2.61 1.58 -3.79
C VAL A 10 -2.68 0.93 -5.17
N ARG A 11 -3.39 1.54 -6.12
CA ARG A 11 -3.45 1.03 -7.51
C ARG A 11 -2.10 1.08 -8.20
N ARG A 12 -1.30 2.14 -7.99
CA ARG A 12 0.06 2.24 -8.55
C ARG A 12 0.99 1.20 -7.94
N LEU A 13 0.93 1.00 -6.63
CA LEU A 13 1.72 -0.02 -5.93
C LEU A 13 1.39 -1.45 -6.42
N LEU A 14 0.11 -1.73 -6.68
CA LEU A 14 -0.32 -3.02 -7.23
C LEU A 14 0.05 -3.21 -8.71
N LYS A 15 0.32 -2.12 -9.45
CA LYS A 15 0.73 -2.15 -10.85
C LYS A 15 2.25 -2.10 -11.03
N ALA A 16 3.02 -1.87 -9.98
CA ALA A 16 4.47 -1.85 -10.07
C ALA A 16 4.98 -3.23 -10.51
N GLU A 17 5.69 -3.28 -11.64
CA GLU A 17 6.24 -4.53 -12.20
C GLU A 17 7.43 -5.03 -11.38
N ASP A 18 8.20 -4.12 -10.79
CA ASP A 18 9.45 -4.43 -10.09
C ASP A 18 9.55 -3.82 -8.70
N GLU A 19 10.29 -4.50 -7.82
CA GLU A 19 10.53 -4.08 -6.43
C GLU A 19 11.22 -2.71 -6.34
N ALA A 20 12.04 -2.35 -7.33
CA ALA A 20 12.73 -1.06 -7.39
C ALA A 20 11.75 0.12 -7.60
N GLU A 21 10.79 -0.03 -8.52
CA GLU A 21 9.76 0.99 -8.75
C GLU A 21 8.79 1.09 -7.57
N LEU A 22 8.46 -0.07 -6.97
CA LEU A 22 7.71 -0.13 -5.73
C LEU A 22 8.41 0.68 -4.62
N MET A 23 9.70 0.43 -4.38
CA MET A 23 10.49 1.11 -3.35
C MET A 23 10.59 2.63 -3.59
N LYS A 24 10.72 3.08 -4.84
CA LYS A 24 10.67 4.51 -5.18
C LYS A 24 9.33 5.14 -4.82
N LEU A 25 8.22 4.50 -5.20
CA LEU A 25 6.88 4.97 -4.86
C LEU A 25 6.69 5.02 -3.34
N VAL A 26 7.13 3.99 -2.62
CA VAL A 26 7.11 3.98 -1.15
C VAL A 26 7.89 5.17 -0.58
N GLY A 27 9.11 5.40 -1.05
CA GLY A 27 9.97 6.49 -0.58
C GLY A 27 9.40 7.88 -0.83
N LEU A 28 8.77 8.09 -2.00
CA LEU A 28 8.18 9.38 -2.37
C LEU A 28 6.95 9.72 -1.51
N TYR A 29 6.13 8.72 -1.20
CA TYR A 29 4.87 8.91 -0.49
C TYR A 29 4.94 8.63 1.01
N LEU A 30 6.04 8.05 1.52
CA LEU A 30 6.30 7.80 2.95
C LEU A 30 5.90 8.95 3.89
N PRO A 31 6.26 10.23 3.63
CA PRO A 31 5.83 11.33 4.48
C PRO A 31 4.30 11.57 4.46
N ALA A 32 3.64 11.25 3.34
CA ALA A 32 2.19 11.40 3.14
C ALA A 32 1.36 10.16 3.52
N ILE A 33 2.01 9.05 3.90
CA ILE A 33 1.34 7.84 4.39
C ILE A 33 0.84 8.10 5.82
N ASP A 34 -0.48 8.20 5.97
CA ASP A 34 -1.15 8.42 7.26
C ASP A 34 -2.27 7.38 7.49
N GLY A 35 -3.03 7.51 8.58
CA GLY A 35 -4.13 6.60 8.93
C GLY A 35 -5.12 6.34 7.79
N THR A 36 -5.40 7.36 6.97
CA THR A 36 -6.24 7.25 5.77
C THR A 36 -5.69 6.25 4.74
N PHE A 37 -4.38 6.26 4.49
CA PHE A 37 -3.74 5.29 3.61
C PHE A 37 -3.95 3.88 4.13
N PHE A 38 -3.62 3.65 5.40
CA PHE A 38 -3.76 2.32 6.02
C PHE A 38 -5.19 1.79 5.95
N GLY A 39 -6.19 2.66 6.17
CA GLY A 39 -7.60 2.29 6.03
C GLY A 39 -7.97 1.86 4.60
N VAL A 40 -7.51 2.61 3.58
CA VAL A 40 -7.77 2.29 2.17
C VAL A 40 -7.05 1.01 1.74
N THR A 41 -5.81 0.82 2.18
CA THR A 41 -5.02 -0.37 1.84
C THR A 41 -5.60 -1.62 2.50
N ALA A 42 -6.11 -1.53 3.72
CA ALA A 42 -6.83 -2.62 4.38
C ALA A 42 -8.13 -2.98 3.64
N ALA A 43 -8.91 -1.99 3.22
CA ALA A 43 -10.12 -2.21 2.42
C ALA A 43 -9.80 -2.87 1.06
N ALA A 44 -8.73 -2.42 0.39
CA ALA A 44 -8.26 -3.01 -0.86
C ALA A 44 -7.78 -4.46 -0.69
N ALA A 45 -7.05 -4.78 0.38
CA ALA A 45 -6.66 -6.14 0.69
C ALA A 45 -7.89 -7.05 0.91
N GLN A 46 -8.86 -6.59 1.70
CA GLN A 46 -10.09 -7.33 1.95
C GLN A 46 -10.92 -7.55 0.67
N GLN A 47 -10.89 -6.60 -0.25
CA GLN A 47 -11.53 -6.71 -1.55
C GLN A 47 -10.83 -7.75 -2.46
N LEU A 48 -9.49 -7.76 -2.47
CA LEU A 48 -8.70 -8.77 -3.18
C LEU A 48 -8.93 -10.20 -2.63
N GLU A 49 -9.12 -10.35 -1.31
CA GLU A 49 -9.50 -11.63 -0.71
C GLU A 49 -10.87 -12.11 -1.22
N ARG A 50 -11.86 -11.21 -1.31
CA ARG A 50 -13.19 -11.51 -1.85
C ARG A 50 -13.17 -11.84 -3.35
N GLU A 51 -12.25 -11.25 -4.09
CA GLU A 51 -12.02 -11.54 -5.52
C GLU A 51 -11.26 -12.85 -5.77
N GLY A 52 -10.92 -13.61 -4.72
CA GLY A 52 -10.19 -14.87 -4.86
C GLY A 52 -8.69 -14.67 -5.15
N LYS A 53 -8.13 -13.51 -4.78
CA LYS A 53 -6.70 -13.18 -4.91
C LYS A 53 -6.01 -13.06 -3.55
N PRO A 54 -6.04 -14.09 -2.70
CA PRO A 54 -5.50 -14.03 -1.34
C PRO A 54 -3.98 -13.75 -1.33
N THR A 55 -3.23 -14.27 -2.30
CA THR A 55 -1.78 -14.01 -2.42
C THR A 55 -1.46 -12.53 -2.62
N VAL A 56 -2.25 -11.84 -3.45
CA VAL A 56 -2.07 -10.40 -3.71
C VAL A 56 -2.47 -9.58 -2.49
N ALA A 57 -3.55 -9.99 -1.80
CA ALA A 57 -3.96 -9.36 -0.56
C ALA A 57 -2.89 -9.49 0.54
N GLU A 58 -2.25 -10.66 0.66
CA GLU A 58 -1.17 -10.87 1.62
C GLU A 58 0.07 -10.05 1.26
N ALA A 59 0.45 -9.98 -0.01
CA ALA A 59 1.55 -9.12 -0.48
C ALA A 59 1.29 -7.64 -0.14
N LEU A 60 0.06 -7.17 -0.36
CA LEU A 60 -0.33 -5.80 -0.01
C LEU A 60 -0.27 -5.54 1.50
N ARG A 61 -0.71 -6.51 2.33
CA ARG A 61 -0.58 -6.42 3.80
C ARG A 61 0.88 -6.35 4.24
N ARG A 62 1.75 -7.22 3.72
CA ARG A 62 3.19 -7.22 4.04
C ARG A 62 3.88 -5.92 3.64
N LEU A 63 3.54 -5.38 2.47
CA LEU A 63 4.04 -4.09 2.01
C LEU A 63 3.64 -2.97 2.98
N THR A 64 2.37 -2.96 3.39
CA THR A 64 1.82 -1.98 4.33
C THR A 64 2.49 -2.06 5.70
N ASP A 65 2.72 -3.26 6.22
CA ASP A 65 3.44 -3.47 7.50
C ASP A 65 4.89 -2.96 7.42
N ARG A 66 5.57 -3.22 6.29
CA ARG A 66 6.92 -2.72 6.03
C ARG A 66 6.96 -1.19 6.00
N MET A 67 6.00 -0.55 5.32
CA MET A 67 5.86 0.91 5.28
C MET A 67 5.64 1.52 6.67
N LEU A 68 4.77 0.90 7.48
CA LEU A 68 4.50 1.34 8.85
C LEU A 68 5.77 1.28 9.70
N ARG A 69 6.52 0.17 9.63
CA ARG A 69 7.80 0.04 10.33
C ARG A 69 8.81 1.09 9.90
N MET A 70 8.89 1.39 8.61
CA MET A 70 9.77 2.45 8.11
C MET A 70 9.39 3.82 8.67
N LYS A 71 8.09 4.15 8.77
CA LYS A 71 7.62 5.42 9.36
C LYS A 71 7.86 5.52 10.87
N THR A 72 7.85 4.40 11.60
CA THR A 72 8.15 4.37 13.04
C THR A 72 9.64 4.55 13.36
N LEU A 73 10.53 4.34 12.39
CA LEU A 73 11.99 4.41 12.58
C LEU A 73 12.60 5.79 12.24
N ILE A 74 11.81 6.74 11.75
CA ILE A 74 12.17 8.13 11.43
C ILE A 74 11.55 9.07 12.44
#